data_AF-A0A921EQJ5-F1
#
_entry.id   AF-A0A921EQJ5-F1
#
_cell.length_a   1.000
_cell.length_b   1.000
_cell.length_c   1.000
_cell.angle_alpha   90.00
_cell.angle_beta   90.00
_cell.angle_gamma   90.00
#
_symmetry.space_group_name_H-M   'P 1'
#
loop_
_entity.id
_entity.type
_entity.pdbx_description
1 polymer ?
#
loop_
_entity_poly.entity_id
_entity_poly.type
_entity_poly.pdbx_seq_one_letter_code
_entity_poly.pdbx_strand_id
1 'polypeptide(L)'
;MAEEITEDVTLIDKEDIQGVKSALTRYRVMAWVVGVLLVVLILIGMPLKYIWGDGRVVMWTGIPHGWLYMVLLITAYDLGRRVKWSLKWFVLIMLAGTVPFLSFVAEHFATKNVRRSIAASEAVAA
;
A
#
# COMPACT_ATOMS: atom_id res chain seq x y z
N MET A 1 12.75 -7.37 -12.29
CA MET A 1 12.37 -6.38 -11.25
C MET A 1 11.28 -6.93 -10.33
N ALA A 2 10.17 -7.48 -10.84
CA ALA A 2 9.17 -8.17 -10.00
C ALA A 2 9.69 -9.44 -9.31
N GLU A 3 10.61 -10.18 -9.94
CA GLU A 3 11.25 -11.39 -9.39
C GLU A 3 11.93 -11.13 -8.03
N GLU A 4 12.81 -10.13 -8.00
CA GLU A 4 13.62 -9.75 -6.83
C GLU A 4 12.76 -9.28 -5.62
N ILE A 5 11.59 -8.72 -5.91
CA ILE A 5 10.62 -8.23 -4.91
C ILE A 5 9.84 -9.40 -4.29
N THR A 6 9.65 -10.47 -5.07
CA THR A 6 9.00 -11.70 -4.59
C THR A 6 9.93 -12.62 -3.82
N GLU A 7 11.24 -12.38 -3.86
CA GLU A 7 12.27 -13.11 -3.10
C GLU A 7 12.43 -12.61 -1.66
N ASP A 8 11.89 -11.44 -1.30
CA ASP A 8 11.83 -10.91 0.08
C ASP A 8 10.81 -11.69 0.94
N VAL A 9 10.85 -13.03 0.90
CA VAL A 9 10.10 -13.91 1.80
C VAL A 9 10.96 -14.19 3.02
N THR A 10 10.58 -13.61 4.15
CA THR A 10 11.31 -13.79 5.40
C THR A 10 10.55 -14.69 6.36
N LEU A 11 11.30 -15.51 7.11
CA LEU A 11 10.77 -16.24 8.25
C LEU A 11 10.39 -15.26 9.36
N ILE A 12 9.20 -15.44 9.90
CA ILE A 12 8.59 -14.62 10.95
C ILE A 12 8.44 -15.51 12.18
N ASP A 13 8.89 -15.02 13.33
CA ASP A 13 8.73 -15.73 14.59
C ASP A 13 7.25 -15.91 14.92
N LYS A 14 6.88 -17.07 15.49
CA LYS A 14 5.47 -17.43 15.75
C LYS A 14 4.73 -16.35 16.55
N GLU A 15 5.43 -15.72 17.48
CA GLU A 15 4.94 -14.67 18.36
C GLU A 15 4.58 -13.38 17.59
N ASP A 16 5.23 -13.12 16.46
CA ASP A 16 5.07 -11.90 15.66
C ASP A 16 4.01 -12.03 14.55
N ILE A 17 3.59 -13.25 14.20
CA ILE A 17 2.64 -13.52 13.10
C ILE A 17 1.33 -12.72 13.28
N GLN A 18 0.81 -12.66 14.50
CA GLN A 18 -0.41 -11.89 14.79
C GLN A 18 -0.19 -10.38 14.58
N GLY A 19 0.95 -9.85 15.00
CA GLY A 19 1.32 -8.45 14.80
C GLY A 19 1.45 -8.10 13.32
N VAL A 20 2.04 -8.99 12.51
CA VAL A 20 2.16 -8.84 11.06
C VAL A 20 0.78 -8.85 10.39
N LYS A 21 -0.12 -9.78 10.77
CA LYS A 21 -1.50 -9.81 10.24
C LYS A 21 -2.25 -8.50 10.53
N SER A 22 -2.15 -7.97 11.75
CA SER A 22 -2.77 -6.69 12.10
C SER A 22 -2.13 -5.48 11.41
N ALA A 23 -0.82 -5.48 11.20
CA ALA A 23 -0.13 -4.45 10.39
C ALA A 23 -0.59 -4.49 8.93
N LEU A 24 -0.72 -5.69 8.35
CA LEU A 24 -1.20 -5.88 7.00
C LEU A 24 -2.62 -5.32 6.83
N THR A 25 -3.55 -5.62 7.73
CA THR A 25 -4.92 -5.09 7.66
C THR A 25 -4.94 -3.56 7.65
N ARG A 26 -4.15 -2.91 8.53
CA ARG A 26 -4.04 -1.45 8.59
C ARG A 26 -3.51 -0.87 7.28
N TYR A 27 -2.43 -1.45 6.74
CA TYR A 27 -1.88 -1.06 5.44
C TYR A 27 -2.90 -1.24 4.31
N ARG A 28 -3.60 -2.38 4.25
CA ARG A 28 -4.60 -2.66 3.20
C ARG A 28 -5.73 -1.64 3.21
N VAL A 29 -6.27 -1.32 4.39
CA VAL A 29 -7.33 -0.30 4.53
C VAL A 29 -6.82 1.05 4.01
N MET A 30 -5.62 1.46 4.42
CA MET A 30 -5.03 2.72 3.96
C MET A 30 -4.79 2.74 2.45
N ALA A 31 -4.27 1.66 1.88
CA ALA A 31 -4.01 1.56 0.45
C ALA A 31 -5.31 1.68 -0.36
N TRP A 32 -6.38 1.01 0.08
CA TRP A 32 -7.70 1.13 -0.57
C TRP A 32 -8.29 2.53 -0.45
N VAL A 33 -8.24 3.15 0.74
CA VAL A 33 -8.77 4.50 0.96
C VAL A 33 -8.02 5.51 0.09
N VAL A 34 -6.68 5.49 0.11
CA VAL A 34 -5.85 6.40 -0.69
C VAL A 34 -6.03 6.14 -2.19
N GLY A 35 -6.08 4.87 -2.60
CA GLY A 35 -6.26 4.46 -3.99
C GLY A 35 -7.59 4.92 -4.57
N VAL A 36 -8.70 4.69 -3.84
CA VAL A 36 -10.04 5.15 -4.27
C VAL A 36 -10.10 6.67 -4.33
N LEU A 37 -9.56 7.36 -3.32
CA LEU A 37 -9.54 8.82 -3.28
C LEU A 37 -8.76 9.40 -4.47
N LEU A 38 -7.62 8.80 -4.82
CA LEU A 38 -6.80 9.24 -5.96
C LEU A 38 -7.48 8.92 -7.30
N VAL A 39 -8.17 7.78 -7.42
CA VAL A 39 -9.00 7.46 -8.58
C VAL A 39 -10.09 8.53 -8.77
N VAL A 40 -10.81 8.90 -7.70
CA VAL A 40 -11.83 9.96 -7.76
C VAL A 40 -11.22 11.31 -8.14
N LEU A 41 -10.08 11.67 -7.55
CA LEU A 41 -9.37 12.91 -7.85
C LEU A 41 -9.02 13.01 -9.33
N ILE A 42 -8.44 11.95 -9.90
CA ILE A 42 -7.97 11.96 -11.29
C ILE A 42 -9.11 11.78 -12.29
N LEU A 43 -10.05 10.85 -12.06
CA LEU A 43 -11.10 10.53 -13.04
C LEU A 43 -12.31 11.44 -12.95
N ILE A 44 -12.58 12.06 -11.79
CA ILE A 44 -13.72 12.97 -11.62
C ILE A 44 -13.21 14.39 -11.43
N GLY A 45 -12.27 14.60 -10.51
CA GLY A 45 -11.74 15.93 -10.19
C GLY A 45 -11.07 16.62 -11.38
N MET A 46 -10.21 15.92 -12.11
CA MET A 46 -9.51 16.53 -13.26
C MET A 46 -10.47 16.86 -14.41
N PRO A 47 -11.33 15.95 -14.92
CA PRO A 47 -12.28 16.30 -15.98
C PRO A 47 -13.21 17.43 -15.58
N LEU A 48 -13.73 17.45 -14.35
CA LEU A 48 -14.61 18.52 -13.88
C LEU A 48 -13.89 19.87 -13.83
N LYS A 49 -12.63 19.90 -13.37
CA LYS A 49 -11.81 21.10 -13.34
C LYS A 49 -11.52 21.66 -14.73
N TYR A 50 -11.17 20.80 -15.69
CA TYR A 50 -10.76 21.25 -17.02
C TYR A 50 -11.93 21.53 -17.97
N ILE A 51 -13.05 20.79 -17.85
CA ILE A 51 -14.21 20.94 -18.75
C ILE A 51 -15.19 21.99 -18.20
N TRP A 52 -15.48 21.95 -16.89
CA TRP A 52 -16.47 22.84 -16.24
C TRP A 52 -15.85 23.99 -15.45
N GLY A 53 -14.52 24.05 -15.33
CA GLY A 53 -13.84 25.08 -14.53
C GLY A 53 -14.05 24.94 -13.01
N ASP A 54 -14.65 23.84 -12.55
CA ASP A 54 -14.96 23.63 -11.13
C ASP A 54 -13.90 22.76 -10.45
N GLY A 55 -13.02 23.40 -9.68
CA GLY A 55 -11.94 22.76 -8.95
C GLY A 55 -12.34 22.20 -7.58
N ARG A 56 -13.62 22.28 -7.15
CA ARG A 56 -14.03 21.88 -5.80
C ARG A 56 -13.71 20.43 -5.49
N VAL A 57 -13.97 19.51 -6.43
CA VAL A 57 -13.68 18.08 -6.24
C VAL A 57 -12.17 17.84 -6.05
N VAL A 58 -11.32 18.54 -6.80
CA VAL A 58 -9.86 18.45 -6.64
C VAL A 58 -9.41 18.94 -5.26
N MET A 59 -9.99 20.03 -4.75
CA MET A 59 -9.69 20.53 -3.41
C MET A 59 -10.09 19.53 -2.31
N TRP A 60 -11.33 19.03 -2.39
CA TRP A 60 -11.88 18.10 -1.39
C TRP A 60 -11.29 16.70 -1.44
N THR A 61 -10.64 16.31 -2.54
CA THR A 61 -9.98 15.00 -2.66
C THR A 61 -8.46 15.10 -2.54
N GLY A 62 -7.85 16.16 -3.07
CA GLY A 62 -6.40 16.36 -3.07
C GLY A 62 -5.81 16.65 -1.69
N ILE A 63 -6.46 17.51 -0.90
CA ILE A 63 -5.98 17.80 0.46
C ILE A 63 -6.04 16.53 1.33
N PRO A 64 -7.17 15.80 1.43
CA PRO A 64 -7.18 14.55 2.20
C PRO A 64 -6.22 13.50 1.64
N HIS A 65 -6.03 13.43 0.32
CA HIS A 65 -5.10 12.49 -0.28
C HIS A 65 -3.67 12.73 0.20
N GLY A 66 -3.20 13.98 0.23
CA GLY A 66 -1.85 14.30 0.72
C GLY A 66 -1.61 13.84 2.16
N TRP A 67 -2.58 14.05 3.05
CA TRP A 67 -2.50 13.60 4.45
C TRP A 67 -2.57 12.08 4.57
N LEU A 68 -3.54 11.45 3.92
CA LEU A 68 -3.72 9.99 3.96
C LEU A 68 -2.55 9.25 3.32
N TYR A 69 -1.89 9.86 2.33
CA TYR A 69 -0.69 9.32 1.72
C TYR A 69 0.47 9.23 2.72
N MET A 70 0.65 10.22 3.60
CA MET A 70 1.66 10.14 4.66
C MET A 70 1.36 9.00 5.64
N VAL A 71 0.08 8.82 6.01
CA VAL A 71 -0.35 7.71 6.86
C VAL A 71 -0.13 6.37 6.17
N LEU A 72 -0.39 6.27 4.86
CA LEU A 72 -0.08 5.09 4.06
C LEU A 72 1.41 4.75 4.13
N LEU A 73 2.30 5.72 3.94
CA LEU A 73 3.75 5.49 4.03
C LEU A 73 4.18 5.01 5.42
N ILE A 74 3.59 5.55 6.49
CA ILE A 74 3.86 5.09 7.87
C ILE A 74 3.40 3.64 8.05
N THR A 75 2.19 3.28 7.60
CA THR A 75 1.69 1.90 7.72
C THR A 75 2.47 0.91 6.85
N ALA A 76 2.90 1.34 5.66
CA ALA A 76 3.79 0.59 4.79
C ALA A 76 5.15 0.38 5.45
N TYR A 77 5.65 1.38 6.19
CA TYR A 77 6.89 1.29 6.95
C TYR A 77 6.79 0.35 8.13
N ASP A 78 5.75 0.46 8.96
CA ASP A 78 5.51 -0.49 10.05
C ASP A 78 5.44 -1.93 9.53
N LEU A 79 4.68 -2.17 8.46
CA LEU A 79 4.57 -3.50 7.86
C LEU A 79 5.92 -3.97 7.28
N GLY A 80 6.55 -3.15 6.43
CA GLY A 80 7.79 -3.49 5.75
C GLY A 80 8.96 -3.75 6.69
N ARG A 81 9.02 -3.06 7.84
CA ARG A 81 10.05 -3.35 8.87
C ARG A 81 9.83 -4.70 9.55
N ARG A 82 8.58 -5.11 9.77
CA ARG A 82 8.25 -6.42 10.39
C ARG A 82 8.55 -7.59 9.46
N VAL A 83 8.30 -7.44 8.16
CA VAL A 83 8.64 -8.46 7.14
C VAL A 83 9.95 -8.18 6.41
N LYS A 84 10.79 -7.29 6.97
CA LYS A 84 12.13 -6.92 6.49
C LYS A 84 12.23 -6.61 4.99
N TRP A 85 11.21 -5.96 4.43
CA TRP A 85 11.22 -5.51 3.04
C TRP A 85 12.40 -4.59 2.74
N SER A 86 12.99 -4.79 1.56
CA SER A 86 14.03 -3.93 1.01
C SER A 86 13.53 -2.51 0.70
N LEU A 87 14.45 -1.57 0.53
CA LEU A 87 14.12 -0.18 0.18
C LEU A 87 13.34 -0.05 -1.14
N LYS A 88 13.48 -1.04 -2.05
CA LYS A 88 12.77 -1.10 -3.33
C LYS A 88 11.25 -1.17 -3.13
N TRP A 89 10.79 -1.93 -2.14
CA TRP A 89 9.37 -2.00 -1.78
C TRP A 89 8.82 -0.65 -1.37
N PHE A 90 9.58 0.12 -0.58
CA PHE A 90 9.19 1.46 -0.16
C PHE A 90 9.02 2.40 -1.33
N VAL A 91 10.00 2.43 -2.23
CA VAL A 91 9.94 3.25 -3.45
C VAL A 91 8.73 2.88 -4.29
N LEU A 92 8.41 1.59 -4.43
CA LEU A 92 7.24 1.15 -5.19
C LEU A 92 5.92 1.54 -4.55
N ILE A 93 5.78 1.45 -3.23
CA ILE A 93 4.57 1.90 -2.53
C ILE A 93 4.41 3.43 -2.67
N MET A 94 5.52 4.16 -2.60
CA MET A 94 5.56 5.61 -2.80
C MET A 94 5.10 5.99 -4.21
N LEU A 95 5.60 5.29 -5.24
CA LEU A 95 5.13 5.47 -6.61
C LEU A 95 3.66 5.04 -6.79
N ALA A 96 3.25 3.94 -6.16
CA ALA A 96 1.90 3.43 -6.24
C ALA A 96 0.85 4.34 -5.62
N GLY A 97 1.22 5.14 -4.62
CA GLY A 97 0.34 6.14 -4.02
C GLY A 97 0.19 7.42 -4.84
N THR A 98 0.93 7.59 -5.94
CA THR A 98 0.82 8.79 -6.82
C THR A 98 0.21 8.48 -8.19
N VAL A 99 0.27 7.23 -8.64
CA VAL A 99 -0.32 6.82 -9.93
C VAL A 99 -1.67 6.13 -9.69
N PRO A 100 -2.75 6.53 -10.40
CA PRO A 100 -4.04 5.88 -10.26
C PRO A 100 -3.92 4.39 -10.57
N PHE A 101 -4.70 3.60 -9.85
CA PHE A 101 -4.74 2.13 -9.90
C PHE A 101 -3.51 1.38 -9.36
N LEU A 102 -2.30 1.95 -9.41
CA LEU A 102 -1.10 1.27 -8.91
C LEU A 102 -1.19 0.98 -7.40
N SER A 103 -1.91 1.79 -6.63
CA SER A 103 -2.14 1.55 -5.20
C SER A 103 -2.80 0.18 -4.93
N PHE A 104 -3.76 -0.24 -5.76
CA PHE A 104 -4.40 -1.56 -5.63
C PHE A 104 -3.44 -2.69 -6.01
N VAL A 105 -2.60 -2.46 -7.02
CA VAL A 105 -1.59 -3.42 -7.45
C VAL A 105 -0.55 -3.61 -6.34
N ALA A 106 -0.05 -2.53 -5.75
CA ALA A 106 0.88 -2.57 -4.63
C ALA A 106 0.27 -3.26 -3.40
N GLU A 107 -1.01 -3.02 -3.09
CA GLU A 107 -1.74 -3.74 -2.03
C GLU A 107 -1.79 -5.24 -2.30
N HIS A 108 -2.12 -5.64 -3.53
CA HIS A 108 -2.19 -7.05 -3.92
C HIS A 108 -0.84 -7.75 -3.76
N PHE A 109 0.25 -7.14 -4.25
CA PHE A 109 1.59 -7.70 -4.13
C PHE A 109 2.06 -7.77 -2.68
N ALA A 110 1.84 -6.71 -1.89
CA ALA A 110 2.13 -6.68 -0.47
C ALA A 110 1.43 -7.83 0.28
N THR A 111 0.13 -7.99 0.06
CA THR A 111 -0.67 -9.07 0.68
C THR A 111 -0.14 -10.45 0.28
N LYS A 112 0.24 -10.64 -1.00
CA LYS A 112 0.80 -11.90 -1.48
C LYS A 112 2.16 -12.22 -0.85
N ASN A 113 3.06 -11.24 -0.74
CA ASN A 113 4.36 -11.41 -0.10
C ASN A 113 4.19 -11.78 1.39
N VAL A 114 3.39 -11.01 2.15
CA VAL A 114 3.18 -11.28 3.58
C VAL A 114 2.58 -12.67 3.83
N ARG A 115 1.59 -13.08 3.02
CA ARG A 115 1.01 -14.43 3.12
C ARG A 115 2.02 -15.54 2.84
N ARG A 116 2.94 -15.34 1.88
CA ARG A 116 4.03 -16.28 1.61
C ARG A 116 5.00 -16.37 2.79
N SER A 117 5.37 -15.25 3.37
CA SER A 117 6.24 -15.19 4.57
C SER A 117 5.62 -15.93 5.75
N ILE A 118 4.32 -15.76 5.99
CA ILE A 118 3.60 -16.51 7.04
C ILE A 118 3.56 -18.00 6.72
N ALA A 119 3.19 -18.40 5.50
CA ALA A 119 3.10 -19.81 5.11
C ALA A 119 4.46 -20.53 5.18
N ALA A 120 5.55 -19.86 4.77
CA ALA A 120 6.91 -20.39 4.90
C ALA A 120 7.31 -20.59 6.36
N SER A 121 6.90 -19.67 7.24
CA SER A 121 7.16 -19.76 8.69
C SER A 121 6.38 -20.90 9.35
N GLU A 122 5.13 -21.13 8.92
CA GLU A 122 4.30 -22.25 9.38
C GLU A 122 4.86 -23.61 8.91
N ALA A 123 5.38 -23.70 7.67
CA ALA A 123 5.95 -24.93 7.13
C ALA A 123 7.27 -25.35 7.79
N VAL A 124 8.13 -24.40 8.20
CA VAL A 124 9.37 -24.68 8.95
C VAL A 124 9.08 -25.12 10.38
N ALA A 125 7.92 -24.72 10.91
CA ALA A 125 7.48 -24.98 12.27
C ALA A 125 6.74 -26.31 12.47
N ALA A 126 6.41 -27.01 11.38
CA ALA A 126 5.71 -28.30 11.33
C ALA A 126 6.71 -29.45 11.21
#